data_AF-A0A2V7T606-F1
#
_entry.id   AF-A0A2V7T606-F1
#
_cell.length_a   1.000
_cell.length_b   1.000
_cell.length_c   1.000
_cell.angle_alpha   90.00
_cell.angle_beta   90.00
_cell.angle_gamma   90.00
#
_symmetry.space_group_name_H-M   'P 1'
#
loop_
_entity.id
_entity.type
_entity.pdbx_description
1 polymer ?
#
loop_
_entity_poly.entity_id
_entity_poly.type
_entity_poly.pdbx_seq_one_letter_code
_entity_poly.pdbx_strand_id
1 'polypeptide(L)'
;MSTLKSLLVGAVAVLGAAHTLSAQAAHPRTEVRHDRRELKSDRHEVRQDKREVVGDRKEIAHDRHAIAGAKAAGDTAAVIAGRHELKRDARDLKGDRRDLAGDKRDAQQDRRELRRDVRDVRPKKAGS
;
A
#
# COMPACT_ATOMS: atom_id res chain seq x y z
N MET A 1 4.31 -81.84 -14.98
CA MET A 1 5.73 -82.08 -14.65
C MET A 1 6.55 -81.10 -15.48
N SER A 2 7.35 -80.16 -15.01
CA SER A 2 7.68 -79.60 -13.70
C SER A 2 8.37 -78.25 -14.02
N THR A 3 8.29 -77.30 -13.11
CA THR A 3 8.84 -75.93 -13.12
C THR A 3 10.35 -75.82 -13.41
N LEU A 4 10.82 -74.66 -13.91
CA LEU A 4 11.92 -73.92 -13.28
C LEU A 4 11.96 -72.42 -13.68
N LYS A 5 12.10 -71.57 -12.65
CA LYS A 5 12.27 -70.10 -12.68
C LYS A 5 13.74 -69.77 -12.41
N SER A 6 14.32 -68.81 -13.13
CA SER A 6 15.48 -67.96 -12.73
C SER A 6 15.87 -67.06 -13.93
N LEU A 7 15.64 -65.74 -14.02
CA LEU A 7 16.08 -64.56 -13.23
C LEU A 7 17.54 -64.15 -13.50
N LEU A 8 17.75 -62.84 -13.74
CA LEU A 8 18.99 -62.04 -13.90
C LEU A 8 19.41 -61.74 -15.35
N VAL A 9 19.90 -60.55 -15.75
CA VAL A 9 19.91 -59.17 -15.23
C VAL A 9 20.45 -58.33 -16.40
N GLY A 10 19.97 -57.10 -16.58
CA GLY A 10 20.53 -56.19 -17.57
C GLY A 10 19.87 -54.81 -17.61
N ALA A 11 19.47 -54.27 -16.46
CA ALA A 11 19.04 -52.87 -16.38
C ALA A 11 20.30 -51.99 -16.46
N VAL A 12 20.57 -51.46 -17.65
CA VAL A 12 21.61 -50.45 -17.87
C VAL A 12 21.19 -49.18 -17.16
N ALA A 13 21.94 -48.83 -16.12
CA ALA A 13 21.86 -47.55 -15.44
C ALA A 13 22.39 -46.47 -16.39
N VAL A 14 21.49 -45.67 -16.98
CA VAL A 14 21.86 -44.39 -17.60
C VAL A 14 21.62 -43.31 -16.56
N LEU A 15 22.68 -42.98 -15.83
CA LEU A 15 22.84 -41.75 -15.06
C LEU A 15 22.69 -40.56 -16.03
N GLY A 16 21.54 -39.89 -16.00
CA GLY A 16 21.20 -38.85 -16.95
C GLY A 16 20.47 -37.67 -16.31
N ALA A 17 21.26 -36.68 -15.91
CA ALA A 17 20.91 -35.27 -15.74
C ALA A 17 20.04 -34.87 -14.52
N ALA A 18 20.73 -34.65 -13.39
CA ALA A 18 20.34 -33.65 -12.41
C ALA A 18 20.41 -32.26 -13.08
N HIS A 19 19.31 -31.80 -13.68
CA HIS A 19 19.16 -30.40 -14.02
C HIS A 19 18.87 -29.64 -12.74
N THR A 20 19.91 -28.99 -12.25
CA THR A 20 19.89 -28.02 -11.17
C THR A 20 18.76 -27.02 -11.38
N LEU A 21 17.80 -26.98 -10.44
CA LEU A 21 16.91 -25.84 -10.24
C LEU A 21 17.76 -24.64 -9.80
N SER A 22 18.38 -23.93 -10.74
CA SER A 22 18.98 -22.63 -10.48
C SER A 22 17.97 -21.56 -10.88
N ALA A 23 17.02 -21.31 -9.98
CA ALA A 23 16.01 -20.27 -10.12
C ALA A 23 16.04 -19.29 -8.94
N GLN A 24 17.18 -18.97 -8.33
CA GLN A 24 17.18 -18.00 -7.23
C GLN A 24 18.54 -17.32 -7.07
N ALA A 25 18.70 -16.10 -7.61
CA ALA A 25 19.73 -15.15 -7.14
C ALA A 25 19.65 -13.73 -7.73
N ALA A 26 18.85 -13.47 -8.77
CA ALA A 26 18.85 -12.17 -9.46
C ALA A 26 17.80 -11.15 -8.92
N HIS A 27 16.93 -11.53 -7.98
CA HIS A 27 15.67 -10.83 -7.73
C HIS A 27 15.60 -9.79 -6.59
N PRO A 28 16.39 -9.83 -5.50
CA PRO A 28 16.06 -9.02 -4.33
C PRO A 28 16.49 -7.54 -4.46
N ARG A 29 17.42 -7.22 -5.37
CA ARG A 29 17.79 -5.82 -5.68
C ARG A 29 16.78 -5.11 -6.58
N THR A 30 16.08 -5.87 -7.42
CA THR A 30 15.06 -5.34 -8.33
C THR A 30 13.77 -5.07 -7.58
N GLU A 31 13.39 -5.96 -6.66
CA GLU A 31 12.27 -5.79 -5.71
C GLU A 31 12.47 -4.53 -4.86
N VAL A 32 13.61 -4.38 -4.18
CA VAL A 32 13.93 -3.16 -3.40
C VAL A 32 13.86 -1.86 -4.23
N ARG A 33 14.13 -1.92 -5.55
CA ARG A 33 13.96 -0.75 -6.44
C ARG A 33 12.50 -0.48 -6.76
N HIS A 34 11.68 -1.53 -6.89
CA HIS A 34 10.25 -1.45 -7.10
C HIS A 34 9.55 -0.85 -5.87
N ASP A 35 9.79 -1.39 -4.68
CA ASP A 35 9.20 -0.93 -3.42
C ASP A 35 9.54 0.55 -3.14
N ARG A 36 10.75 0.98 -3.52
CA ARG A 36 11.15 2.39 -3.44
C ARG A 36 10.33 3.31 -4.35
N ARG A 37 9.89 2.81 -5.51
CA ARG A 37 9.05 3.56 -6.44
C ARG A 37 7.62 3.62 -5.92
N GLU A 38 7.09 2.51 -5.42
CA GLU A 38 5.77 2.44 -4.78
C GLU A 38 5.69 3.41 -3.59
N LEU A 39 6.64 3.33 -2.64
CA LEU A 39 6.70 4.25 -1.50
C LEU A 39 6.80 5.74 -1.89
N LYS A 40 7.34 6.02 -3.08
CA LYS A 40 7.36 7.39 -3.63
C LYS A 40 5.98 7.80 -4.14
N SER A 41 5.24 6.88 -4.76
CA SER A 41 3.84 7.06 -5.17
C SER A 41 2.94 7.28 -3.96
N ASP A 42 2.99 6.40 -2.95
CA ASP A 42 2.15 6.53 -1.75
C ASP A 42 2.42 7.85 -1.03
N ARG A 43 3.69 8.28 -1.01
CA ARG A 43 4.04 9.60 -0.45
C ARG A 43 3.46 10.76 -1.27
N HIS A 44 3.30 10.61 -2.57
CA HIS A 44 2.64 11.60 -3.42
C HIS A 44 1.13 11.63 -3.14
N GLU A 45 0.48 10.48 -3.07
CA GLU A 45 -0.94 10.31 -2.77
C GLU A 45 -1.28 10.90 -1.40
N VAL A 46 -0.57 10.50 -0.33
CA VAL A 46 -0.72 11.08 1.03
C VAL A 46 -0.52 12.60 1.06
N ARG A 47 0.26 13.17 0.13
CA ARG A 47 0.41 14.64 0.02
C ARG A 47 -0.76 15.28 -0.71
N GLN A 48 -1.35 14.60 -1.69
CA GLN A 48 -2.53 15.03 -2.40
C GLN A 48 -3.75 15.02 -1.46
N ASP A 49 -4.04 13.92 -0.75
CA ASP A 49 -5.22 13.87 0.13
C ASP A 49 -5.10 14.87 1.27
N LYS A 50 -3.88 15.15 1.74
CA LYS A 50 -3.64 16.27 2.68
C LYS A 50 -4.06 17.62 2.13
N ARG A 51 -3.86 17.86 0.83
CA ARG A 51 -4.26 19.12 0.18
C ARG A 51 -5.77 19.17 0.03
N GLU A 52 -6.40 18.06 -0.33
CA GLU A 52 -7.86 17.91 -0.43
C GLU A 52 -8.52 18.19 0.93
N VAL A 53 -8.08 17.51 2.00
CA VAL A 53 -8.53 17.78 3.39
C VAL A 53 -8.34 19.24 3.84
N VAL A 54 -7.37 19.95 3.27
CA VAL A 54 -7.18 21.39 3.54
C VAL A 54 -8.14 22.25 2.70
N GLY A 55 -8.43 21.83 1.47
CA GLY A 55 -9.47 22.38 0.61
C GLY A 55 -10.84 22.33 1.28
N ASP A 56 -11.30 21.15 1.68
CA ASP A 56 -12.64 20.97 2.28
C ASP A 56 -12.80 21.80 3.56
N ARG A 57 -11.73 21.95 4.34
CA ARG A 57 -11.74 22.82 5.53
C ARG A 57 -11.98 24.29 5.18
N LYS A 58 -11.44 24.76 4.05
CA LYS A 58 -11.67 26.13 3.58
C LYS A 58 -13.09 26.29 3.08
N GLU A 59 -13.59 25.32 2.31
CA GLU A 59 -14.98 25.31 1.83
C GLU A 59 -15.96 25.37 3.00
N ILE A 60 -15.81 24.49 3.98
CA ILE A 60 -16.58 24.51 5.24
C ILE A 60 -16.51 25.88 5.94
N ALA A 61 -15.36 26.56 5.90
CA ALA A 61 -15.23 27.89 6.49
C ALA A 61 -16.02 28.95 5.69
N HIS A 62 -16.01 28.86 4.36
CA HIS A 62 -16.83 29.69 3.48
C HIS A 62 -18.32 29.45 3.70
N ASP A 63 -18.76 28.20 3.82
CA ASP A 63 -20.17 27.87 4.06
C ASP A 63 -20.66 28.38 5.41
N ARG A 64 -19.81 28.32 6.44
CA ARG A 64 -20.11 28.93 7.74
C ARG A 64 -20.32 30.44 7.62
N HIS A 65 -19.49 31.12 6.82
CA HIS A 65 -19.66 32.55 6.56
C HIS A 65 -20.95 32.83 5.78
N ALA A 66 -21.25 32.04 4.74
CA ALA A 66 -22.49 32.17 3.97
C ALA A 66 -23.73 32.00 4.85
N ILE A 67 -23.75 30.99 5.73
CA ILE A 67 -24.83 30.77 6.70
C ILE A 67 -24.94 31.93 7.68
N ALA A 68 -23.83 32.48 8.15
CA ALA A 68 -23.85 33.64 9.04
C ALA A 68 -24.47 34.86 8.33
N GLY A 69 -24.14 35.09 7.07
CA GLY A 69 -24.75 36.11 6.22
C GLY A 69 -26.25 35.90 6.02
N ALA A 70 -26.67 34.68 5.64
CA ALA A 70 -28.07 34.32 5.49
C ALA A 70 -28.87 34.52 6.80
N LYS A 71 -28.26 34.16 7.93
CA LYS A 71 -28.85 34.38 9.26
C LYS A 71 -29.03 35.87 9.55
N ALA A 72 -28.05 36.71 9.22
CA ALA A 72 -28.15 38.15 9.39
C ALA A 72 -29.22 38.78 8.49
N ALA A 73 -29.44 38.22 7.30
CA ALA A 73 -30.50 38.62 6.37
C ALA A 73 -31.89 38.09 6.74
N GLY A 74 -32.02 37.25 7.77
CA GLY A 74 -33.29 36.61 8.13
C GLY A 74 -33.73 35.48 7.20
N ASP A 75 -32.86 35.03 6.28
CA ASP A 75 -33.14 33.93 5.37
C ASP A 75 -32.98 32.58 6.08
N THR A 76 -34.07 32.15 6.72
CA THR A 76 -34.11 30.89 7.45
C THR A 76 -33.98 29.66 6.54
N ALA A 77 -34.45 29.74 5.29
CA ALA A 77 -34.37 28.63 4.34
C ALA A 77 -32.91 28.35 3.95
N ALA A 78 -32.15 29.40 3.59
CA ALA A 78 -30.73 29.29 3.29
C ALA A 78 -29.91 28.80 4.49
N VAL A 79 -30.24 29.24 5.72
CA VAL A 79 -29.59 28.74 6.94
C VAL A 79 -29.83 27.24 7.15
N ILE A 80 -31.05 26.75 6.92
CA ILE A 80 -31.39 25.32 7.07
C ILE A 80 -30.64 24.49 6.02
N ALA A 81 -30.68 24.92 4.75
CA ALA A 81 -29.97 24.26 3.65
C ALA A 81 -28.46 24.20 3.91
N GLY A 82 -27.83 25.34 4.20
CA GLY A 82 -26.40 25.41 4.46
C GLY A 82 -25.98 24.57 5.68
N ARG A 83 -26.79 24.51 6.75
CA ARG A 83 -26.48 23.65 7.90
C ARG A 83 -26.48 22.16 7.55
N HIS A 84 -27.35 21.76 6.63
CA HIS A 84 -27.44 20.37 6.20
C HIS A 84 -26.26 20.01 5.28
N GLU A 85 -25.84 20.91 4.40
CA GLU A 85 -24.61 20.78 3.60
C GLU A 85 -23.38 20.67 4.51
N LEU A 86 -23.19 21.61 5.43
CA LEU A 86 -22.07 21.59 6.40
C LEU A 86 -21.97 20.30 7.21
N LYS A 87 -23.12 19.65 7.48
CA LYS A 87 -23.16 18.37 8.19
C LYS A 87 -22.69 17.22 7.30
N ARG A 88 -22.94 17.28 5.99
CA ARG A 88 -22.42 16.32 5.00
C ARG A 88 -20.93 16.53 4.85
N ASP A 89 -20.47 17.74 4.59
CA ASP A 89 -19.03 18.05 4.42
C ASP A 89 -18.23 17.67 5.67
N ALA A 90 -18.78 17.88 6.86
CA ALA A 90 -18.14 17.47 8.11
C ALA A 90 -18.04 15.94 8.27
N ARG A 91 -18.95 15.16 7.68
CA ARG A 91 -18.87 13.69 7.66
C ARG A 91 -17.87 13.22 6.62
N ASP A 92 -17.86 13.82 5.45
CA ASP A 92 -16.96 13.47 4.35
C ASP A 92 -15.51 13.76 4.76
N LEU A 93 -15.24 14.97 5.27
CA LEU A 93 -13.94 15.35 5.85
C LEU A 93 -13.50 14.44 7.01
N LYS A 94 -14.43 13.83 7.73
CA LYS A 94 -14.09 12.85 8.77
C LYS A 94 -13.67 11.51 8.15
N GLY A 95 -14.34 11.10 7.07
CA GLY A 95 -13.95 9.97 6.21
C GLY A 95 -12.54 10.16 5.66
N ASP A 96 -12.30 11.26 4.95
CA ASP A 96 -11.01 11.54 4.30
C ASP A 96 -9.86 11.57 5.30
N ARG A 97 -10.10 12.11 6.51
CA ARG A 97 -9.09 12.10 7.58
C ARG A 97 -8.79 10.69 8.10
N ARG A 98 -9.77 9.81 8.11
CA ARG A 98 -9.61 8.41 8.51
C ARG A 98 -8.81 7.65 7.46
N ASP A 99 -9.12 7.86 6.19
CA ASP A 99 -8.47 7.19 5.06
C ASP A 99 -7.01 7.64 4.96
N LEU A 100 -6.77 8.96 4.99
CA LEU A 100 -5.43 9.53 5.09
C LEU A 100 -4.63 9.06 6.32
N ALA A 101 -5.31 8.69 7.41
CA ALA A 101 -4.64 8.10 8.57
C ALA A 101 -4.27 6.63 8.33
N GLY A 102 -5.08 5.88 7.58
CA GLY A 102 -4.79 4.55 7.05
C GLY A 102 -3.58 4.58 6.12
N ASP A 103 -3.62 5.38 5.06
CA ASP A 103 -2.54 5.46 4.05
C ASP A 103 -1.19 5.82 4.67
N LYS A 104 -1.20 6.69 5.68
CA LYS A 104 0.01 7.03 6.45
C LYS A 104 0.56 5.89 7.28
N ARG A 105 -0.28 4.98 7.77
CA ARG A 105 0.14 3.79 8.52
C ARG A 105 0.74 2.78 7.55
N ASP A 106 0.08 2.57 6.42
CA ASP A 106 0.51 1.61 5.40
C ASP A 106 1.85 2.04 4.81
N ALA A 107 1.98 3.28 4.33
CA ALA A 107 3.26 3.83 3.87
C ALA A 107 4.37 3.82 4.95
N GLN A 108 4.02 3.85 6.24
CA GLN A 108 4.99 3.69 7.32
C GLN A 108 5.43 2.23 7.50
N GLN A 109 4.51 1.29 7.33
CA GLN A 109 4.79 -0.14 7.37
C GLN A 109 5.67 -0.54 6.18
N ASP A 110 5.32 -0.14 4.96
CA ASP A 110 6.10 -0.44 3.75
C ASP A 110 7.51 0.11 3.86
N ARG A 111 7.66 1.32 4.42
CA ARG A 111 8.96 1.91 4.72
C ARG A 111 9.77 1.08 5.73
N ARG A 112 9.13 0.43 6.71
CA ARG A 112 9.82 -0.44 7.69
C ARG A 112 10.24 -1.75 7.04
N GLU A 113 9.41 -2.32 6.20
CA GLU A 113 9.67 -3.56 5.45
C GLU A 113 10.83 -3.34 4.47
N LEU A 114 10.76 -2.31 3.63
CA LEU A 114 11.85 -1.92 2.74
C LEU A 114 13.18 -1.69 3.47
N ARG A 115 13.15 -1.17 4.71
CA ARG A 115 14.36 -1.00 5.54
C ARG A 115 14.95 -2.31 6.04
N ARG A 116 14.13 -3.36 6.18
CA ARG A 116 14.59 -4.73 6.48
C ARG A 116 15.16 -5.36 5.22
N ASP A 117 14.46 -5.27 4.10
CA ASP A 117 14.90 -5.86 2.82
C ASP A 117 16.23 -5.26 2.36
N VAL A 118 16.37 -3.93 2.45
CA VAL A 118 17.65 -3.25 2.16
C VAL A 118 18.78 -3.73 3.07
N ARG A 119 18.50 -4.10 4.33
CA ARG A 119 19.50 -4.65 5.25
C ARG A 119 19.88 -6.08 4.88
N ASP A 120 18.92 -6.90 4.49
CA ASP A 120 19.15 -8.31 4.15
C ASP A 120 19.87 -8.46 2.79
N VAL A 121 19.59 -7.56 1.86
CA VAL A 121 20.28 -7.49 0.55
C VAL A 121 21.70 -6.92 0.67
N ARG A 122 22.00 -6.19 1.75
CA ARG A 122 23.35 -5.69 2.00
C ARG A 122 24.12 -6.82 2.71
N PRO A 123 25.11 -7.46 2.05
CA PRO A 123 25.83 -8.55 2.69
C PRO A 123 26.41 -8.08 4.02
N LYS A 124 26.20 -8.88 5.08
CA LYS A 124 26.96 -8.71 6.33
C LYS A 124 28.43 -8.73 5.92
N LYS A 125 29.15 -7.62 6.08
CA LYS A 125 30.60 -7.65 5.97
C LYS A 125 31.07 -8.65 7.04
N ALA A 126 31.47 -9.84 6.61
CA ALA A 126 32.23 -10.74 7.46
C ALA A 126 33.51 -9.99 7.84
N GLY A 127 33.69 -9.72 9.13
CA GLY A 127 34.87 -9.01 9.62
C GLY A 127 34.65 -8.39 10.99
N SER A 128 34.72 -9.23 12.02
CA SER A 128 35.72 -9.13 13.09
C SER A 128 35.99 -10.52 13.65
#